data_AF-A0A7X1GV52-F1
#
_entry.id   AF-A0A7X1GV52-F1
#
_cell.length_a   1.000
_cell.length_b   1.000
_cell.length_c   1.000
_cell.angle_alpha   90.00
_cell.angle_beta   90.00
_cell.angle_gamma   90.00
#
_symmetry.space_group_name_H-M   'P 1'
#
loop_
_entity.id
_entity.type
_entity.pdbx_description
1 polymer ?
#
loop_
_entity_poly.entity_id
_entity_poly.type
_entity_poly.pdbx_seq_one_letter_code
_entity_poly.pdbx_strand_id
1 'polypeptide(L)' 'MFGIGMPELIIILVIILIIFGAGKLPEIGAGMGKAIKSFKSATADDDKKETEKIEDDKKDA' A
#
# COMPACT_ATOMS: atom_id res chain seq x y z
N MET A 1 -19.16 -21.22 13.81
CA MET A 1 -18.59 -20.18 14.69
C MET A 1 -18.70 -18.86 13.95
N PHE A 2 -19.41 -17.91 14.55
CA PHE A 2 -19.85 -16.66 13.94
C PHE A 2 -18.64 -15.73 13.75
N GLY A 3 -18.10 -15.72 12.54
CA GLY A 3 -17.08 -14.74 12.16
C GLY A 3 -17.68 -13.35 12.14
N ILE A 4 -16.85 -12.32 12.35
CA ILE A 4 -17.27 -10.93 12.16
C ILE A 4 -17.77 -10.80 10.72
N GLY A 5 -19.08 -10.63 10.57
CA GLY A 5 -19.71 -10.47 9.27
C GLY A 5 -19.52 -9.05 8.75
N MET A 6 -19.91 -8.85 7.49
CA MET A 6 -19.96 -7.53 6.87
C MET A 6 -20.76 -6.50 7.71
N PRO A 7 -21.93 -6.86 8.32
CA PRO A 7 -22.70 -5.93 9.15
C PRO A 7 -21.92 -5.44 10.38
N GLU A 8 -21.24 -6.34 11.09
CA GLU A 8 -20.47 -6.01 12.29
C GLU A 8 -19.27 -5.10 11.95
N LEU A 9 -18.59 -5.33 10.82
CA LEU A 9 -17.52 -4.45 10.34
C LEU A 9 -18.03 -3.04 10.04
N ILE A 10 -19.23 -2.90 9.46
CA ILE A 10 -19.83 -1.60 9.18
C ILE A 10 -20.14 -0.85 10.48
N ILE A 11 -20.67 -1.53 11.49
CA ILE A 11 -20.94 -0.91 12.80
C ILE A 11 -19.64 -0.39 13.44
N ILE A 12 -18.57 -1.20 13.41
CA ILE A 12 -17.26 -0.80 13.93
C ILE A 12 -16.73 0.41 13.14
N LEU A 13 -16.84 0.39 11.82
CA LEU A 13 -16.42 1.50 10.95
C LEU A 13 -17.16 2.79 11.30
N VAL A 14 -18.47 2.74 11.53
CA VAL A 14 -19.27 3.90 11.94
C VAL A 14 -18.81 4.46 13.28
N ILE A 15 -18.53 3.61 14.27
CA ILE A 15 -18.00 4.06 15.57
C ILE A 15 -16.65 4.78 15.40
N ILE A 16 -15.74 4.21 14.60
CA ILE A 16 -14.45 4.83 14.29
C ILE A 16 -14.67 6.19 13.59
N LEU A 17 -15.59 6.26 12.64
CA LEU A 17 -15.93 7.50 11.94
C LEU A 17 -16.50 8.58 12.87
N ILE A 18 -17.22 8.20 13.93
CA ILE A 18 -17.73 9.16 14.92
C ILE A 18 -16.58 9.70 15.78
N ILE A 19 -15.65 8.84 16.21
CA ILE A 19 -14.52 9.23 17.08
C ILE A 19 -13.51 10.09 16.31
N PHE A 20 -13.12 9.65 15.11
CA PHE A 20 -12.08 10.30 14.32
C PHE A 20 -12.64 11.33 13.34
N GLY A 21 -13.90 11.22 12.94
CA GLY A 21 -14.51 12.03 11.88
C GLY A 21 -14.30 11.43 10.49
N ALA A 22 -15.29 11.62 9.61
CA ALA A 22 -15.27 11.07 8.24
C ALA A 22 -14.14 11.59 7.35
N GLY A 23 -13.57 12.77 7.67
CA GLY A 23 -12.45 13.35 6.92
C GLY A 23 -11.06 12.77 7.28
N LYS A 24 -10.88 12.21 8.47
CA LYS A 24 -9.56 11.70 8.92
C LYS A 24 -9.11 10.44 8.19
N LEU A 25 -10.04 9.55 7.87
CA LEU A 25 -9.75 8.30 7.16
C LEU A 25 -9.17 8.54 5.74
N PRO A 26 -9.79 9.38 4.89
CA PRO A 26 -9.20 9.77 3.61
C PRO A 26 -7.87 10.50 3.73
N GLU A 27 -7.70 11.37 4.73
CA GLU A 27 -6.47 12.13 4.98
C GLU A 27 -5.28 11.18 5.28
N ILE A 28 -5.49 10.23 6.20
CA ILE A 28 -4.50 9.19 6.54
C ILE A 28 -4.25 8.26 5.36
N GLY A 29 -5.32 7.84 4.66
CA GLY A 29 -5.23 6.96 3.48
C GLY A 29 -4.44 7.59 2.34
N ALA A 30 -4.59 8.89 2.09
CA ALA A 30 -3.84 9.62 1.07
C ALA A 30 -2.33 9.67 1.40
N GLY A 31 -1.98 9.91 2.66
CA GLY A 31 -0.58 9.89 3.13
C GLY A 31 0.04 8.50 3.01
N MET A 32 -0.66 7.48 3.50
CA MET A 32 -0.21 6.09 3.44
C MET A 32 -0.13 5.57 2.00
N GLY A 33 -1.08 5.93 1.14
CA GLY A 33 -1.08 5.56 -0.27
C GLY A 33 0.10 6.14 -1.04
N LYS A 34 0.48 7.40 -0.76
CA LYS A 34 1.70 8.00 -1.31
C LYS A 34 2.95 7.25 -0.85
N ALA A 35 3.05 6.92 0.45
CA ALA A 35 4.18 6.17 1.00
C ALA A 35 4.32 4.78 0.36
N ILE A 36 3.21 4.02 0.27
CA ILE A 36 3.19 2.71 -0.39
C ILE A 36 3.58 2.81 -1.86
N LYS A 37 3.06 3.83 -2.57
CA LYS A 37 3.40 4.06 -3.98
C LYS A 37 4.89 4.35 -4.16
N SER A 38 5.45 5.26 -3.35
CA SER A 38 6.88 5.59 -3.38
C SER A 38 7.76 4.38 -3.03
N PHE A 39 7.36 3.59 -2.03
CA PHE A 39 8.07 2.36 -1.65
C PHE A 39 8.06 1.34 -2.79
N LYS A 40 6.89 1.09 -3.40
CA LYS A 40 6.76 0.18 -4.55
C LYS A 40 7.58 0.64 -5.75
N SER A 41 7.60 1.95 -6.02
CA SER A 41 8.40 2.50 -7.12
C SER A 41 9.90 2.35 -6.87
N ALA A 42 10.39 2.60 -5.65
CA ALA A 42 11.81 2.46 -5.32
C ALA A 42 12.27 0.99 -5.45
N THR A 43 11.52 0.03 -4.90
CA THR A 43 11.82 -1.39 -5.05
C THR A 43 11.81 -1.83 -6.52
N ALA A 44 10.83 -1.39 -7.32
CA ALA A 44 10.74 -1.78 -8.72
C ALA A 44 11.84 -1.16 -9.60
N ASP A 45 12.38 0.00 -9.23
CA ASP A 45 13.50 0.65 -9.92
C ASP A 45 14.83 -0.06 -9.59
N ASP A 46 15.02 -0.49 -8.33
CA ASP A 46 16.15 -1.33 -7.93
C ASP A 46 16.13 -2.70 -8.65
N ASP A 47 14.96 -3.36 -8.72
CA ASP A 47 14.81 -4.62 -9.47
C ASP A 47 15.16 -4.47 -10.97
N LYS A 48 14.77 -3.34 -11.58
CA LYS A 48 15.08 -3.03 -12.99
C LYS A 48 16.58 -2.78 -13.22
N LYS A 49 17.23 -2.03 -12.33
CA LYS A 49 18.67 -1.75 -12.41
C LYS A 49 19.51 -3.00 -12.21
N GLU A 50 19.06 -3.93 -11.38
CA GLU A 50 19.74 -5.22 -11.19
C GLU A 50 19.59 -6.12 -12.42
N THR A 51 18.44 -6.06 -13.11
CA THR A 51 18.20 -6.82 -14.35
C THR A 51 19.02 -6.28 -15.54
N GLU A 52 19.14 -4.95 -15.69
CA GLU A 52 19.96 -4.34 -16.76
C GLU A 52 21.46 -4.59 -16.59
N LYS A 53 21.97 -4.63 -15.35
CA LYS A 53 23.38 -4.96 -15.09
C LYS A 53 23.78 -6.38 -15.47
N ILE A 54 22.86 -7.34 -15.42
CA ILE A 54 23.14 -8.75 -15.73
C ILE A 54 23.13 -9.00 -17.25
N GLU A 55 22.44 -8.18 -18.04
CA GLU A 55 22.37 -8.32 -19.50
C GLU A 55 23.59 -7.73 -20.23
N ASP A 56 24.25 -6.71 -19.68
CA ASP A 56 25.47 -6.15 -20.26
C ASP A 56 26.70 -7.06 -20.03
N ASP A 57 26.82 -7.71 -18.87
CA ASP A 57 27.95 -8.63 -18.56
C ASP A 57 27.94 -9.93 -19.40
N LYS A 58 26.84 -10.24 -20.11
CA LYS A 58 26.70 -11.43 -20.96
C LYS A 58 26.94 -11.19 -22.44
N LYS A 59 27.06 -9.93 -22.89
CA LYS A 59 27.31 -9.60 -24.30
C LYS A 59 28.80 -9.47 -24.64
N ASP A 60 29.66 -9.43 -23.63
CA ASP A 60 31.12 -9.33 -23.78
C ASP A 60 31.87 -10.67 -23.53
N ALA A 61 31.16 -11.79 -23.42
CA ALA A 61 31.72 -13.15 -23.25
C ALA A 61 31.46 -14.07 -24.45
#